data_AF-A0A820EK53-F1
#
_entry.id   AF-A0A820EK53-F1
#
_cell.length_a   1.000
_cell.length_b   1.000
_cell.length_c   1.000
_cell.angle_alpha   90.00
_cell.angle_beta   90.00
_cell.angle_gamma   90.00
#
_symmetry.space_group_name_H-M   'P 1'
#
loop_
_entity.id
_entity.type
_entity.pdbx_description
1 polymer ?
#
loop_
_entity_poly.entity_id
_entity_poly.type
_entity_poly.pdbx_seq_one_letter_code
_entity_poly.pdbx_strand_id
1 'polypeptide(L)'
;MWCIAANRSVLTALDQNTTIAEHDTSNCTVTTNDIDSMDIIQFADGWYSYPDLNTFDSDLLLTTLTLRNIKPSKAISPWNMKQKNSIGLPLTEIGTRQLEALFNLSQLLFGLARGEQSNYTFRDLQLGKPARQFREAGFNKFPNNNRSIDFFSIFQLVVNDILKSDAIDIVYMMYKDPRIRCVKQKSLDLLTNVTTINEVGYIVLNHYSQFLIQLLQGIRDGHLIEEKIPSLSVLIRLCKVIVEKNLLSYYQHLIDMQFIDILIDLFEYQQYKSNDLIIYFIKFESLALQCLYI
;
A
#
# COMPACT_ATOMS: atom_id res chain seq x y z
N MET A 1 -13.66 -4.51 29.95
CA MET A 1 -14.99 -4.93 29.47
C MET A 1 -15.97 -3.83 29.86
N TRP A 2 -16.33 -2.95 28.92
CA TRP A 2 -17.57 -2.15 28.84
C TRP A 2 -17.57 -1.40 27.51
N CYS A 3 -18.70 -1.48 26.83
CA CYS A 3 -18.99 -0.96 25.50
C CYS A 3 -19.21 0.55 25.51
N ILE A 4 -18.79 1.25 24.46
CA ILE A 4 -19.47 2.46 23.99
C ILE A 4 -19.91 2.20 22.55
N ALA A 5 -21.20 1.87 22.44
CA ALA A 5 -21.96 2.05 21.23
C ALA A 5 -22.21 3.55 21.03
N ALA A 6 -21.49 4.16 20.09
CA ALA A 6 -21.83 5.48 19.56
C ALA A 6 -21.22 5.63 18.16
N ASN A 7 -21.97 5.16 17.15
CA ASN A 7 -22.17 5.76 15.82
C ASN A 7 -22.58 4.74 14.76
N ARG A 8 -23.63 3.99 15.09
CA ARG A 8 -24.41 3.20 14.12
C ARG A 8 -25.36 4.07 13.27
N SER A 9 -25.34 5.38 13.43
CA SER A 9 -26.18 6.36 12.72
C SER A 9 -25.48 7.13 11.59
N VAL A 10 -24.16 6.97 11.43
CA VAL A 10 -23.41 7.57 10.29
C VAL A 10 -23.28 6.60 9.12
N LEU A 11 -23.45 5.29 9.37
CA LEU A 11 -23.43 4.25 8.33
C LEU A 11 -24.75 4.11 7.56
N THR A 12 -25.88 4.63 8.07
CA THR A 12 -27.16 4.59 7.36
C THR A 12 -27.41 5.80 6.45
N ALA A 13 -26.56 6.84 6.51
CA ALA A 13 -26.60 7.95 5.56
C ALA A 13 -25.74 7.68 4.29
N LEU A 14 -25.03 6.56 4.25
CA LEU A 14 -24.18 6.13 3.13
C LEU A 14 -24.87 5.18 2.15
N ASP A 15 -26.10 4.74 2.44
CA ASP A 15 -26.86 3.82 1.59
C ASP A 15 -27.91 4.51 0.69
N GLN A 16 -28.07 5.83 0.78
CA GLN A 16 -29.02 6.58 -0.04
C GLN A 16 -28.42 7.92 -0.46
N ASN A 17 -27.95 7.98 -1.72
CA ASN A 17 -27.45 9.14 -2.49
C ASN A 17 -25.94 9.17 -2.73
N THR A 18 -25.47 8.34 -3.66
CA THR A 18 -24.47 8.78 -4.66
C THR A 18 -24.48 7.84 -5.87
N THR A 19 -25.55 7.93 -6.65
CA THR A 19 -25.47 7.71 -8.09
C THR A 19 -24.64 8.85 -8.70
N ILE A 20 -23.53 8.45 -9.33
CA ILE A 20 -22.85 9.09 -10.47
C ILE A 20 -22.10 10.41 -10.19
N ALA A 21 -20.78 10.31 -10.25
CA ALA A 21 -19.96 11.21 -11.05
C ALA A 21 -18.93 10.36 -11.81
N GLU A 22 -19.39 9.81 -12.93
CA GLU A 22 -18.53 9.60 -14.09
C GLU A 22 -17.87 10.94 -14.43
N HIS A 23 -16.55 11.01 -14.45
CA HIS A 23 -15.86 11.99 -15.28
C HIS A 23 -14.53 11.42 -15.80
N ASP A 24 -14.51 11.32 -17.13
CA ASP A 24 -13.39 11.29 -18.07
C ASP A 24 -12.53 10.03 -18.18
N THR A 25 -13.18 8.91 -18.49
CA THR A 25 -12.64 7.96 -19.47
C THR A 25 -12.83 8.53 -20.88
N SER A 26 -11.89 9.35 -21.37
CA SER A 26 -11.88 9.73 -22.79
C SER A 26 -10.67 9.12 -23.52
N ASN A 27 -11.01 8.16 -24.38
CA ASN A 27 -10.25 7.63 -25.51
C ASN A 27 -8.99 6.78 -25.25
N CYS A 28 -9.19 5.50 -24.93
CA CYS A 28 -8.28 4.44 -25.36
C CYS A 28 -9.01 3.54 -26.37
N THR A 29 -8.85 3.84 -27.66
CA THR A 29 -9.27 2.96 -28.75
C THR A 29 -8.35 1.75 -28.79
N VAL A 30 -8.85 0.60 -28.32
CA VAL A 30 -8.23 -0.71 -28.51
C VAL A 30 -8.27 -1.03 -30.01
N THR A 31 -7.11 -1.14 -30.65
CA THR A 31 -7.01 -1.74 -31.98
C THR A 31 -6.77 -3.23 -31.78
N THR A 32 -7.85 -4.01 -31.89
CA THR A 32 -7.78 -5.47 -31.93
C THR A 32 -7.36 -5.90 -33.32
N ASN A 33 -6.12 -6.34 -33.49
CA ASN A 33 -5.77 -7.25 -34.57
C ASN A 33 -5.16 -8.50 -33.95
N ASP A 34 -5.79 -9.63 -34.25
CA ASP A 34 -5.46 -10.99 -33.81
C ASP A 34 -3.97 -11.35 -33.98
N ILE A 35 -3.42 -12.11 -33.02
CA ILE A 35 -2.59 -13.32 -33.21
C ILE A 35 -2.20 -13.89 -31.82
N ASP A 36 -2.48 -15.18 -31.63
CA ASP A 36 -2.01 -16.11 -30.58
C ASP A 36 -0.67 -15.75 -29.89
N SER A 37 -0.69 -14.87 -28.90
CA SER A 37 0.45 -14.60 -28.02
C SER A 37 -0.05 -14.26 -26.63
N MET A 38 0.63 -14.75 -25.59
CA MET A 38 0.27 -14.49 -24.19
C MET A 38 0.02 -13.00 -23.98
N ASP A 39 -1.25 -12.63 -23.74
CA ASP A 39 -1.73 -11.25 -23.68
C ASP A 39 -1.11 -10.47 -22.51
N ILE A 40 0.04 -9.88 -22.77
CA ILE A 40 0.66 -8.83 -21.99
C ILE A 40 -0.10 -7.52 -22.33
N ILE A 41 -0.94 -7.02 -21.41
CA ILE A 41 -1.80 -5.84 -21.62
C ILE A 41 -1.05 -4.55 -21.25
N GLN A 42 -0.84 -3.65 -22.22
CA GLN A 42 -0.04 -2.43 -22.08
C GLN A 42 -0.86 -1.20 -21.65
N PHE A 43 -0.39 -0.46 -20.64
CA PHE A 43 -0.85 0.92 -20.34
C PHE A 43 -0.02 1.96 -21.08
N ALA A 44 -0.54 3.18 -21.21
CA ALA A 44 0.15 4.32 -21.86
C ALA A 44 1.57 4.58 -21.31
N ASP A 45 1.84 4.15 -20.08
CA ASP A 45 3.13 4.28 -19.39
C ASP A 45 4.01 3.01 -19.47
N GLY A 46 3.64 2.00 -20.26
CA GLY A 46 4.42 0.76 -20.46
C GLY A 46 4.32 -0.26 -19.32
N TRP A 47 3.26 -0.21 -18.51
CA TRP A 47 2.98 -1.22 -17.48
C TRP A 47 2.16 -2.38 -18.04
N TYR A 48 2.55 -3.58 -17.66
CA TYR A 48 1.99 -4.82 -18.14
C TYR A 48 1.63 -5.76 -16.98
N SER A 49 0.53 -6.49 -17.09
CA SER A 49 0.21 -7.58 -16.14
C SER A 49 0.69 -8.93 -16.66
N TYR A 50 1.26 -9.71 -15.74
CA TYR A 50 1.73 -11.05 -15.95
C TYR A 50 0.62 -12.06 -15.59
N PRO A 51 0.22 -12.96 -16.51
CA PRO A 51 -0.86 -13.91 -16.25
C PRO A 51 -0.66 -14.80 -15.01
N ASP A 52 0.57 -15.19 -14.71
CA ASP A 52 0.95 -16.00 -13.55
C ASP A 52 0.87 -15.21 -12.22
N LEU A 53 0.92 -13.88 -12.27
CA LEU A 53 0.78 -13.02 -11.08
C LEU A 53 -0.65 -12.55 -10.85
N ASN A 54 -1.60 -12.93 -11.72
CA ASN A 54 -3.01 -12.59 -11.64
C ASN A 54 -3.78 -13.40 -10.55
N THR A 55 -3.24 -13.43 -9.34
CA THR A 55 -3.70 -14.26 -8.22
C THR A 55 -3.50 -13.54 -6.88
N PHE A 56 -4.11 -14.07 -5.83
CA PHE A 56 -3.86 -13.69 -4.43
C PHE A 56 -3.07 -14.75 -3.65
N ASP A 57 -2.42 -15.71 -4.32
CA ASP A 57 -1.49 -16.63 -3.65
C ASP A 57 -0.30 -15.85 -3.04
N SER A 58 -0.35 -15.64 -1.72
CA SER A 58 0.68 -14.89 -1.01
C SER A 58 2.08 -15.48 -1.16
N ASP A 59 2.19 -16.81 -1.30
CA ASP A 59 3.50 -17.47 -1.35
C ASP A 59 4.15 -17.26 -2.72
N LEU A 60 3.37 -17.31 -3.80
CA LEU A 60 3.82 -16.96 -5.14
C LEU A 60 4.19 -15.46 -5.24
N LEU A 61 3.34 -14.59 -4.70
CA LEU A 61 3.60 -13.14 -4.70
C LEU A 61 4.84 -12.79 -3.89
N LEU A 62 5.05 -13.40 -2.73
CA LEU A 62 6.25 -13.21 -1.92
C LEU A 62 7.51 -13.75 -2.59
N THR A 63 7.43 -14.93 -3.20
CA THR A 63 8.56 -15.51 -3.94
C THR A 63 8.96 -14.62 -5.10
N THR A 64 7.98 -14.05 -5.81
CA THR A 64 8.21 -13.10 -6.91
C THR A 64 8.80 -11.78 -6.40
N LEU A 65 8.23 -11.20 -5.34
CA LEU A 65 8.72 -9.96 -4.74
C LEU A 65 10.16 -10.10 -4.24
N THR A 66 10.50 -11.25 -3.66
CA THR A 66 11.82 -11.51 -3.07
C THR A 66 12.83 -12.15 -4.03
N LEU A 67 12.38 -12.56 -5.22
CA LEU A 67 13.17 -13.31 -6.22
C LEU A 67 13.82 -14.59 -5.67
N ARG A 68 13.24 -15.18 -4.60
CA ARG A 68 13.71 -16.47 -4.07
C ARG A 68 13.53 -17.52 -5.17
N ASN A 69 14.61 -18.24 -5.51
CA ASN A 69 14.73 -19.29 -6.55
C ASN A 69 15.17 -18.89 -7.98
N ILE A 70 15.52 -17.64 -8.26
CA ILE A 70 16.22 -17.32 -9.53
C ILE A 70 17.72 -17.65 -9.35
N LYS A 71 18.24 -18.63 -10.11
CA LYS A 71 19.67 -19.00 -10.07
C LYS A 71 20.54 -17.74 -10.23
N PRO A 72 21.36 -17.38 -9.23
CA PRO A 72 22.06 -16.11 -9.22
C PRO A 72 23.34 -16.23 -10.04
N SER A 73 23.29 -15.95 -11.35
CA SER A 73 24.53 -15.76 -12.10
C SER A 73 25.10 -14.34 -11.97
N LYS A 74 24.38 -13.42 -11.31
CA LYS A 74 24.84 -12.14 -10.74
C LYS A 74 23.65 -11.50 -9.99
N ALA A 75 23.57 -11.70 -8.68
CA ALA A 75 22.54 -11.06 -7.84
C ALA A 75 22.85 -9.56 -7.67
N ILE A 76 22.64 -8.80 -8.73
CA ILE A 76 22.35 -7.38 -8.63
C ILE A 76 20.83 -7.35 -8.50
N SER A 77 20.30 -6.89 -7.37
CA SER A 77 18.86 -6.58 -7.29
C SER A 77 18.49 -5.79 -8.55
N PRO A 78 17.38 -6.08 -9.24
CA PRO A 78 16.97 -5.32 -10.44
C PRO A 78 16.91 -3.80 -10.18
N TRP A 79 16.78 -3.42 -8.91
CA TRP A 79 16.75 -2.06 -8.38
C TRP A 79 18.12 -1.51 -7.95
N ASN A 80 19.16 -2.36 -7.82
CA ASN A 80 20.54 -2.00 -7.45
C ASN A 80 21.45 -1.64 -8.63
N MET A 81 20.89 -1.36 -9.82
CA MET A 81 21.71 -0.76 -10.88
C MET A 81 22.08 0.67 -10.47
N LYS A 82 23.32 0.87 -10.00
CA LYS A 82 23.94 2.20 -9.90
C LYS A 82 23.89 2.86 -11.29
N GLN A 83 22.87 3.67 -11.55
CA GLN A 83 22.76 4.41 -12.81
C GLN A 83 22.88 5.90 -12.53
N LYS A 84 24.05 6.41 -12.94
CA LYS A 84 24.25 7.81 -13.26
C LYS A 84 23.24 8.21 -14.35
N ASN A 85 22.65 9.38 -14.14
CA ASN A 85 21.87 10.17 -15.08
C ASN A 85 20.41 9.73 -15.27
N SER A 86 19.56 10.43 -14.52
CA SER A 86 18.24 10.92 -14.91
C SER A 86 17.98 10.90 -16.43
N ILE A 87 17.23 9.90 -16.90
CA ILE A 87 16.10 9.92 -17.85
C ILE A 87 15.72 8.45 -18.13
N GLY A 88 14.52 8.06 -17.70
CA GLY A 88 13.66 7.02 -18.30
C GLY A 88 14.30 5.72 -18.82
N LEU A 89 15.03 4.97 -17.99
CA LEU A 89 15.30 3.57 -18.31
C LEU A 89 14.07 2.72 -17.95
N PRO A 90 13.56 1.90 -18.88
CA PRO A 90 12.40 1.05 -18.61
C PRO A 90 12.73 0.07 -17.49
N LEU A 91 11.72 -0.25 -16.67
CA LEU A 91 11.85 -1.33 -15.70
C LEU A 91 12.28 -2.62 -16.43
N THR A 92 13.23 -3.33 -15.82
CA THR A 92 13.49 -4.71 -16.24
C THR A 92 12.22 -5.54 -16.04
N GLU A 93 12.04 -6.59 -16.84
CA GLU A 93 10.93 -7.55 -16.68
C GLU A 93 10.79 -8.02 -15.22
N ILE A 94 11.92 -8.30 -14.56
CA ILE A 94 11.96 -8.70 -13.16
C ILE A 94 11.42 -7.60 -12.24
N GLY A 95 11.81 -6.34 -12.47
CA GLY A 95 11.31 -5.19 -11.72
C GLY A 95 9.81 -5.00 -11.89
N THR A 96 9.29 -5.17 -13.11
CA THR A 96 7.83 -5.09 -13.38
C THR A 96 7.07 -6.21 -12.66
N ARG A 97 7.61 -7.45 -12.66
CA ARG A 97 7.01 -8.57 -11.91
C ARG A 97 7.00 -8.34 -10.40
N GLN A 98 8.10 -7.83 -9.82
CA GLN A 98 8.15 -7.49 -8.40
C GLN A 98 7.13 -6.42 -8.04
N LEU A 99 6.89 -5.48 -8.94
CA LEU A 99 5.95 -4.39 -8.75
C LEU A 99 4.48 -4.84 -8.84
N GLU A 100 4.14 -5.71 -9.79
CA GLU A 100 2.82 -6.35 -9.79
C GLU A 100 2.63 -7.22 -8.54
N ALA A 101 3.66 -7.93 -8.10
CA ALA A 101 3.60 -8.71 -6.87
C ALA A 101 3.37 -7.81 -5.64
N LEU A 102 4.09 -6.68 -5.53
CA LEU A 102 3.87 -5.65 -4.52
C LEU A 102 2.43 -5.14 -4.55
N PHE A 103 1.90 -4.84 -5.74
CA PHE A 103 0.53 -4.37 -5.90
C PHE A 103 -0.47 -5.40 -5.39
N ASN A 104 -0.42 -6.63 -5.91
CA ASN A 104 -1.38 -7.68 -5.59
C ASN A 104 -1.31 -8.09 -4.12
N LEU A 105 -0.10 -8.12 -3.54
CA LEU A 105 0.10 -8.39 -2.12
C LEU A 105 -0.47 -7.26 -1.25
N SER A 106 -0.29 -5.99 -1.66
CA SER A 106 -0.90 -4.86 -0.98
C SER A 106 -2.44 -4.91 -1.02
N GLN A 107 -3.03 -5.31 -2.15
CA GLN A 107 -4.49 -5.48 -2.26
C GLN A 107 -4.99 -6.63 -1.39
N LEU A 108 -4.29 -7.76 -1.37
CA LEU A 108 -4.62 -8.88 -0.48
C LEU A 108 -4.64 -8.43 0.98
N LEU A 109 -3.56 -7.80 1.45
CA LEU A 109 -3.46 -7.32 2.83
C LEU A 109 -4.55 -6.31 3.18
N PHE A 110 -4.88 -5.40 2.26
CA PHE A 110 -5.93 -4.41 2.46
C PHE A 110 -7.29 -5.07 2.68
N GLY A 111 -7.69 -6.00 1.80
CA GLY A 111 -8.98 -6.69 1.92
C GLY A 111 -9.04 -7.55 3.19
N LEU A 112 -7.97 -8.28 3.51
CA LEU A 112 -7.90 -9.07 4.75
C LEU A 112 -7.99 -8.20 6.01
N ALA A 113 -7.31 -7.05 6.05
CA ALA A 113 -7.36 -6.13 7.19
C ALA A 113 -8.76 -5.54 7.42
N ARG A 114 -9.59 -5.46 6.36
CA ARG A 114 -10.97 -4.96 6.44
C ARG A 114 -12.02 -6.06 6.64
N GLY A 115 -11.60 -7.33 6.63
CA GLY A 115 -12.52 -8.46 6.69
C GLY A 115 -13.30 -8.69 5.39
N GLU A 116 -12.77 -8.21 4.26
CA GLU A 116 -13.37 -8.40 2.94
C GLU A 116 -13.09 -9.83 2.42
N GLN A 117 -13.99 -10.37 1.60
CA GLN A 117 -13.87 -11.72 1.02
C GLN A 117 -13.29 -11.72 -0.40
N SER A 118 -13.28 -10.54 -1.02
CA SER A 118 -12.86 -10.32 -2.40
C SER A 118 -12.08 -9.02 -2.48
N ASN A 119 -11.19 -8.95 -3.46
CA ASN A 119 -10.54 -7.69 -3.85
C ASN A 119 -10.14 -7.77 -5.33
N TYR A 120 -9.60 -6.66 -5.86
CA TYR A 120 -9.07 -6.57 -7.21
C TYR A 120 -7.58 -6.87 -7.24
N THR A 121 -7.15 -7.68 -8.20
CA THR A 121 -5.74 -7.69 -8.59
C THR A 121 -5.44 -6.52 -9.52
N PHE A 122 -4.16 -6.32 -9.78
CA PHE A 122 -3.68 -5.39 -10.79
C PHE A 122 -4.38 -5.61 -12.14
N ARG A 123 -4.39 -6.85 -12.64
CA ARG A 123 -5.03 -7.18 -13.92
C ARG A 123 -6.55 -6.91 -13.93
N ASP A 124 -7.22 -7.12 -12.80
CA ASP A 124 -8.67 -6.88 -12.72
C ASP A 124 -8.97 -5.39 -12.91
N LEU A 125 -8.22 -4.51 -12.24
CA LEU A 125 -8.33 -3.07 -12.42
C LEU A 125 -7.98 -2.65 -13.84
N GLN A 126 -6.93 -3.26 -14.41
CA GLN A 126 -6.52 -2.96 -15.77
C GLN A 126 -7.61 -3.27 -16.81
N LEU A 127 -8.33 -4.36 -16.61
CA LEU A 127 -9.36 -4.84 -17.53
C LEU A 127 -10.77 -4.39 -17.16
N GLY A 128 -10.94 -3.56 -16.12
CA GLY A 128 -12.26 -3.17 -15.62
C GLY A 128 -13.11 -4.36 -15.17
N LYS A 129 -12.47 -5.41 -14.64
CA LYS A 129 -13.15 -6.63 -14.17
C LYS A 129 -13.67 -6.47 -12.74
N PRO A 130 -14.72 -7.21 -12.35
CA PRO A 130 -15.21 -7.23 -10.98
C PRO A 130 -14.16 -7.82 -10.01
N ALA A 131 -14.26 -7.44 -8.73
CA ALA A 131 -13.45 -8.02 -7.67
C ALA A 131 -13.66 -9.55 -7.59
N ARG A 132 -12.59 -10.29 -7.35
CA ARG A 132 -12.63 -11.76 -7.25
C ARG A 132 -12.59 -12.21 -5.81
N GLN A 133 -13.32 -13.27 -5.50
CA GLN A 133 -13.19 -13.89 -4.18
C GLN A 133 -11.78 -14.45 -4.00
N PHE A 134 -11.20 -14.24 -2.83
CA PHE A 134 -9.83 -14.66 -2.56
C PHE A 134 -9.61 -16.16 -2.79
N ARG A 135 -10.58 -17.00 -2.40
CA ARG A 135 -10.51 -18.47 -2.60
C ARG A 135 -10.49 -18.84 -4.09
N GLU A 136 -11.35 -18.22 -4.88
CA GLU A 136 -11.42 -18.44 -6.34
C GLU A 136 -10.18 -17.92 -7.05
N ALA A 137 -9.54 -16.89 -6.49
CA ALA A 137 -8.30 -16.30 -6.99
C ALA A 137 -7.03 -17.06 -6.54
N GLY A 138 -7.16 -18.21 -5.87
CA GLY A 138 -6.02 -19.08 -5.50
C GLY A 138 -5.45 -18.86 -4.10
N PHE A 139 -6.07 -18.01 -3.26
CA PHE A 139 -5.60 -17.80 -1.89
C PHE A 139 -6.08 -18.90 -0.94
N ASN A 140 -5.20 -19.88 -0.71
CA ASN A 140 -5.50 -21.14 -0.03
C ASN A 140 -5.36 -21.11 1.50
N LYS A 141 -5.04 -19.95 2.10
CA LYS A 141 -4.90 -19.82 3.57
C LYS A 141 -6.24 -19.77 4.31
N PHE A 142 -7.36 -19.71 3.59
CA PHE A 142 -8.68 -19.84 4.18
C PHE A 142 -8.99 -21.30 4.57
N PRO A 143 -9.65 -21.54 5.72
CA PRO A 143 -10.05 -22.89 6.09
C PRO A 143 -11.12 -23.43 5.12
N ASN A 144 -10.98 -24.68 4.69
CA ASN A 144 -11.89 -25.36 3.75
C ASN A 144 -13.30 -25.60 4.29
N ASN A 145 -13.56 -25.32 5.56
CA ASN A 145 -14.79 -25.69 6.25
C ASN A 145 -15.73 -24.48 6.34
N ASN A 146 -17.04 -24.69 6.50
CA ASN A 146 -18.08 -23.66 6.75
C ASN A 146 -17.94 -22.93 8.11
N ARG A 147 -16.74 -22.84 8.66
CA ARG A 147 -16.47 -22.08 9.88
C ARG A 147 -16.43 -20.58 9.56
N SER A 148 -16.80 -19.78 10.55
CA SER A 148 -16.58 -18.34 10.50
C SER A 148 -15.10 -18.05 10.20
N ILE A 149 -14.86 -17.22 9.19
CA ILE A 149 -13.52 -16.86 8.78
C ILE A 149 -13.02 -15.72 9.69
N ASP A 150 -11.91 -15.96 10.38
CA ASP A 150 -11.17 -14.91 11.08
C ASP A 150 -10.15 -14.28 10.13
N PHE A 151 -10.56 -13.19 9.47
CA PHE A 151 -9.73 -12.47 8.52
C PHE A 151 -8.49 -11.86 9.16
N PHE A 152 -8.58 -11.43 10.42
CA PHE A 152 -7.44 -10.80 11.10
C PHE A 152 -6.36 -11.82 11.44
N SER A 153 -6.74 -13.03 11.88
CA SER A 153 -5.78 -14.12 12.06
C SER A 153 -5.07 -14.48 10.74
N ILE A 154 -5.80 -14.52 9.63
CA ILE A 154 -5.21 -14.81 8.31
C ILE A 154 -4.31 -13.67 7.84
N PHE A 155 -4.73 -12.42 8.05
CA PHE A 155 -3.91 -11.23 7.83
C PHE A 155 -2.58 -11.32 8.60
N GLN A 156 -2.63 -11.65 9.90
CA GLN A 156 -1.43 -11.84 10.72
C GLN A 156 -0.50 -12.93 10.17
N LEU A 157 -1.05 -14.04 9.67
CA LEU A 157 -0.25 -15.09 9.02
C LEU A 157 0.50 -14.54 7.81
N VAL A 158 -0.18 -13.81 6.91
CA VAL A 158 0.48 -13.23 5.72
C VAL A 158 1.53 -12.18 6.10
N VAL A 159 1.25 -11.33 7.10
CA VAL A 159 2.24 -10.35 7.61
C VAL A 159 3.47 -11.04 8.20
N ASN A 160 3.29 -12.15 8.91
CA ASN A 160 4.42 -12.94 9.42
C ASN A 160 5.25 -13.56 8.29
N ASP A 161 4.63 -13.98 7.20
CA ASP A 161 5.34 -14.51 6.02
C ASP A 161 6.11 -13.40 5.28
N ILE A 162 5.54 -12.19 5.19
CA ILE A 162 6.25 -11.00 4.71
C ILE A 162 7.50 -10.73 5.56
N LEU A 163 7.38 -10.80 6.89
CA LEU A 163 8.50 -10.55 7.79
C LEU A 163 9.61 -11.60 7.65
N LYS A 164 9.25 -12.90 7.61
CA LYS A 164 10.21 -14.01 7.45
C LYS A 164 10.86 -14.08 6.07
N SER A 165 10.28 -13.41 5.08
CA SER A 165 10.78 -13.42 3.71
C SER A 165 11.77 -12.29 3.39
N ASP A 166 12.07 -11.42 4.37
CA ASP A 166 12.86 -10.19 4.19
C ASP A 166 12.24 -9.23 3.16
N ALA A 167 10.94 -9.39 2.87
CA ALA A 167 10.25 -8.60 1.86
C ALA A 167 10.17 -7.11 2.23
N ILE A 168 10.19 -6.78 3.54
CA ILE A 168 10.18 -5.38 4.00
C ILE A 168 11.41 -4.61 3.52
N ASP A 169 12.59 -5.22 3.48
CA ASP A 169 13.81 -4.58 2.98
C ASP A 169 13.67 -4.22 1.50
N ILE A 170 13.10 -5.13 0.71
CA ILE A 170 12.88 -4.92 -0.71
C ILE A 170 11.85 -3.83 -0.95
N VAL A 171 10.74 -3.85 -0.20
CA VAL A 171 9.71 -2.80 -0.28
C VAL A 171 10.29 -1.44 0.11
N TYR A 172 11.14 -1.38 1.13
CA TYR A 172 11.80 -0.13 1.51
C TYR A 172 12.81 0.35 0.45
N MET A 173 13.53 -0.56 -0.21
CA MET A 173 14.38 -0.22 -1.36
C MET A 173 13.54 0.33 -2.53
N MET A 174 12.41 -0.31 -2.85
CA MET A 174 11.49 0.14 -3.89
C MET A 174 10.88 1.52 -3.56
N TYR A 175 10.52 1.76 -2.30
CA TYR A 175 10.04 3.05 -1.81
C TYR A 175 11.05 4.19 -2.03
N LYS A 176 12.35 3.91 -1.83
CA LYS A 176 13.42 4.89 -2.04
C LYS A 176 13.69 5.23 -3.49
N ASP A 177 13.13 4.47 -4.44
CA ASP A 177 13.38 4.67 -5.85
C ASP A 177 12.57 5.87 -6.39
N PRO A 178 13.21 6.95 -6.83
CA PRO A 178 12.51 8.14 -7.31
C PRO A 178 11.94 7.99 -8.72
N ARG A 179 12.25 6.90 -9.44
CA ARG A 179 11.96 6.78 -10.87
C ARG A 179 10.48 6.54 -11.15
N ILE A 180 9.73 5.96 -10.22
CA ILE A 180 8.37 5.49 -10.47
C ILE A 180 7.46 5.81 -9.28
N ARG A 181 6.60 6.81 -9.45
CA ARG A 181 5.75 7.33 -8.36
C ARG A 181 4.75 6.31 -7.84
N CYS A 182 4.14 5.51 -8.72
CA CYS A 182 3.22 4.45 -8.32
C CYS A 182 3.91 3.32 -7.52
N VAL A 183 5.22 3.07 -7.69
CA VAL A 183 5.99 2.16 -6.82
C VAL A 183 6.04 2.70 -5.41
N LYS A 184 6.33 3.99 -5.25
CA LYS A 184 6.38 4.65 -3.93
C LYS A 184 5.03 4.54 -3.24
N GLN A 185 3.94 4.87 -3.93
CA GLN A 185 2.57 4.74 -3.41
C GLN A 185 2.29 3.31 -2.94
N LYS A 186 2.53 2.29 -3.79
CA LYS A 186 2.23 0.89 -3.45
C LYS A 186 3.13 0.33 -2.36
N SER A 187 4.36 0.81 -2.27
CA SER A 187 5.26 0.49 -1.16
C SER A 187 4.70 1.03 0.16
N LEU A 188 4.22 2.28 0.15
CA LEU A 188 3.57 2.88 1.32
C LEU A 188 2.22 2.22 1.64
N ASP A 189 1.43 1.78 0.67
CA ASP A 189 0.19 1.02 0.90
C ASP A 189 0.48 -0.32 1.62
N LEU A 190 1.50 -1.06 1.16
CA LEU A 190 1.93 -2.29 1.82
C LEU A 190 2.47 -2.00 3.23
N LEU A 191 3.37 -1.02 3.38
CA LEU A 191 3.96 -0.63 4.66
C LEU A 191 2.89 -0.18 5.66
N THR A 192 1.89 0.56 5.16
CA THR A 192 0.70 0.93 5.91
C THR A 192 0.08 -0.36 6.46
N ASN A 193 -0.28 -1.32 5.62
CA ASN A 193 -0.90 -2.57 6.07
C ASN A 193 -0.06 -3.34 7.09
N VAL A 194 1.20 -3.67 6.80
CA VAL A 194 2.02 -4.50 7.69
C VAL A 194 2.31 -3.83 9.05
N THR A 195 2.43 -2.49 9.09
CA THR A 195 2.63 -1.74 10.34
C THR A 195 1.39 -1.66 11.23
N THR A 196 0.26 -2.23 10.79
CA THR A 196 -0.90 -2.51 11.67
C THR A 196 -0.54 -3.52 12.77
N ILE A 197 0.44 -4.38 12.53
CA ILE A 197 1.01 -5.27 13.55
C ILE A 197 2.14 -4.53 14.27
N ASN A 198 1.96 -4.29 15.57
CA ASN A 198 2.86 -3.43 16.36
C ASN A 198 4.32 -3.90 16.35
N GLU A 199 4.53 -5.22 16.35
CA GLU A 199 5.86 -5.84 16.28
C GLU A 199 6.57 -5.44 14.98
N VAL A 200 5.84 -5.43 13.85
CA VAL A 200 6.39 -5.00 12.56
C VAL A 200 6.65 -3.50 12.56
N GLY A 201 5.73 -2.69 13.09
CA GLY A 201 5.96 -1.24 13.22
C GLY A 201 7.20 -0.91 14.05
N TYR A 202 7.44 -1.64 15.13
CA TYR A 202 8.65 -1.50 15.96
C TYR A 202 9.92 -1.86 15.20
N ILE A 203 9.90 -2.96 14.44
CA ILE A 203 11.01 -3.38 13.57
C ILE A 203 11.30 -2.31 12.52
N VAL A 204 10.27 -1.78 11.87
CA VAL A 204 10.39 -0.72 10.85
C VAL A 204 11.03 0.53 11.44
N LEU A 205 10.59 0.99 12.62
CA LEU A 205 11.16 2.16 13.28
C LEU A 205 12.65 1.99 13.60
N ASN A 206 13.04 0.82 14.11
CA ASN A 206 14.42 0.58 14.54
C ASN A 206 15.39 0.28 13.40
N HIS A 207 14.97 -0.48 12.39
CA HIS A 207 15.86 -0.87 11.29
C HIS A 207 15.99 0.22 10.23
N TYR A 208 14.96 1.05 10.04
CA TYR A 208 14.97 2.11 9.03
C TYR A 208 14.94 3.49 9.69
N SER A 209 16.03 3.85 10.36
CA SER A 209 16.15 5.08 11.15
C SER A 209 15.83 6.38 10.39
N GLN A 210 16.03 6.40 9.08
CA GLN A 210 15.72 7.54 8.21
C GLN A 210 14.26 7.57 7.74
N PHE A 211 13.49 6.50 7.95
CA PHE A 211 12.17 6.36 7.36
C PHE A 211 11.19 7.43 7.84
N LEU A 212 11.22 7.80 9.12
CA LEU A 212 10.38 8.90 9.64
C LEU A 212 10.67 10.23 8.95
N ILE A 213 11.94 10.56 8.72
CA ILE A 213 12.35 11.77 7.99
C ILE A 213 11.76 11.74 6.57
N GLN A 214 11.85 10.58 5.90
CA GLN A 214 11.33 10.42 4.54
C GLN A 214 9.80 10.48 4.48
N LEU A 215 9.10 9.96 5.47
CA LEU A 215 7.64 10.09 5.58
C LEU A 215 7.23 11.56 5.75
N LEU A 216 7.93 12.31 6.62
CA LEU A 216 7.65 13.74 6.80
C LEU A 216 7.95 14.56 5.55
N GLN A 217 9.04 14.26 4.84
CA GLN A 217 9.32 14.88 3.54
C GLN A 217 8.22 14.57 2.52
N GLY A 218 7.76 13.31 2.47
CA GLY A 218 6.64 12.90 1.61
C GLY A 218 5.33 13.63 1.94
N ILE A 219 5.07 13.87 3.23
CA ILE A 219 3.90 14.63 3.71
C ILE A 219 4.02 16.13 3.36
N ARG A 220 5.21 16.71 3.50
CA ARG A 220 5.46 18.13 3.25
C ARG A 220 5.49 18.47 1.77
N ASP A 221 6.27 17.74 0.98
CA ASP A 221 6.64 18.12 -0.39
C ASP A 221 6.07 17.19 -1.46
N GLY A 222 5.52 16.04 -1.07
CA GLY A 222 5.11 14.99 -2.01
C GLY A 222 3.83 15.29 -2.79
N HIS A 223 3.56 14.48 -3.82
CA HIS A 223 2.28 14.51 -4.52
C HIS A 223 1.15 14.01 -3.60
N LEU A 224 -0.04 14.63 -3.69
CA LEU A 224 -1.13 14.40 -2.75
C LEU A 224 -1.53 12.91 -2.63
N ILE A 225 -1.82 12.29 -3.77
CA ILE A 225 -2.37 10.92 -3.84
C ILE A 225 -1.26 9.87 -3.67
N GLU A 226 -0.10 10.13 -4.28
CA GLU A 226 0.97 9.13 -4.41
C GLU A 226 1.91 9.12 -3.20
N GLU A 227 2.05 10.25 -2.51
CA GLU A 227 3.04 10.40 -1.43
C GLU A 227 2.44 10.92 -0.12
N LYS A 228 1.72 12.05 -0.12
CA LYS A 228 1.26 12.68 1.13
C LYS A 228 0.31 11.76 1.91
N ILE A 229 -0.78 11.33 1.26
CA ILE A 229 -1.81 10.49 1.90
C ILE A 229 -1.25 9.12 2.34
N PRO A 230 -0.49 8.38 1.50
CA PRO A 230 0.10 7.11 1.91
C PRO A 230 1.15 7.31 3.02
N SER A 231 1.99 8.34 2.95
CA SER A 231 3.01 8.61 3.99
C SER A 231 2.36 8.92 5.33
N LEU A 232 1.29 9.72 5.33
CA LEU A 232 0.49 9.98 6.52
C LEU A 232 -0.11 8.68 7.08
N SER A 233 -0.63 7.80 6.22
CA SER A 233 -1.26 6.55 6.62
C SER A 233 -0.27 5.60 7.31
N VAL A 234 0.99 5.55 6.85
CA VAL A 234 2.07 4.84 7.53
C VAL A 234 2.40 5.53 8.86
N LEU A 235 2.60 6.86 8.85
CA LEU A 235 3.02 7.61 10.02
C LEU A 235 2.01 7.47 11.17
N ILE A 236 0.70 7.50 10.91
CA ILE A 236 -0.35 7.27 11.92
C ILE A 236 -0.14 5.93 12.63
N ARG A 237 0.14 4.87 11.87
CA ARG A 237 0.35 3.51 12.44
C ARG A 237 1.63 3.46 13.25
N LEU A 238 2.70 4.09 12.78
CA LEU A 238 3.96 4.19 13.52
C LEU A 238 3.83 5.02 14.80
N CYS A 239 3.09 6.13 14.79
CA CYS A 239 2.81 6.94 15.98
C CYS A 239 2.09 6.12 17.05
N LYS A 240 1.09 5.32 16.66
CA LYS A 240 0.44 4.38 17.58
C LYS A 240 1.45 3.43 18.23
N VAL A 241 2.38 2.87 17.46
CA VAL A 241 3.44 2.00 17.99
C VAL A 241 4.39 2.75 18.92
N ILE A 242 4.78 3.98 18.58
CA ILE A 242 5.62 4.84 19.42
C ILE A 242 4.97 5.06 20.79
N VAL A 243 3.66 5.38 20.81
CA VAL A 243 2.90 5.59 22.04
C VAL A 243 2.78 4.29 22.84
N GLU A 244 2.31 3.21 22.22
CA GLU A 244 2.07 1.94 22.92
C GLU A 244 3.35 1.28 23.46
N LYS A 245 4.49 1.49 22.80
CA LYS A 245 5.79 0.98 23.24
C LYS A 245 6.61 2.01 24.03
N ASN A 246 6.06 3.19 24.31
CA ASN A 246 6.71 4.28 25.05
C ASN A 246 8.10 4.69 24.49
N LEU A 247 8.18 4.90 23.17
CA LEU A 247 9.44 5.19 22.48
C LEU A 247 9.71 6.70 22.39
N LEU A 248 9.91 7.33 23.55
CA LEU A 248 10.01 8.80 23.71
C LEU A 248 11.03 9.47 22.77
N SER A 249 12.13 8.79 22.42
CA SER A 249 13.14 9.33 21.50
C SER A 249 12.58 9.61 20.10
N TYR A 250 11.67 8.78 19.59
CA TYR A 250 11.04 9.02 18.30
C TYR A 250 10.00 10.14 18.36
N TYR A 251 9.34 10.31 19.51
CA TYR A 251 8.45 11.45 19.71
C TYR A 251 9.21 12.77 19.69
N GLN A 252 10.34 12.85 20.40
CA GLN A 252 11.22 14.01 20.36
C GLN A 252 11.68 14.30 18.93
N HIS A 253 12.04 13.27 18.17
CA HIS A 253 12.44 13.43 16.77
C HIS A 253 11.31 14.03 15.91
N LEU A 254 10.04 13.61 16.11
CA LEU A 254 8.90 14.22 15.40
C LEU A 254 8.70 15.70 15.76
N ILE A 255 8.90 16.07 17.03
CA ILE A 255 8.86 17.46 17.48
C ILE A 255 9.99 18.28 16.82
N ASP A 256 11.22 17.76 16.86
CA ASP A 256 12.40 18.44 16.30
C ASP A 256 12.27 18.65 14.78
N MET A 257 11.54 17.77 14.10
CA MET A 257 11.21 17.89 12.67
C MET A 257 9.99 18.79 12.38
N GLN A 258 9.46 19.48 13.39
CA GLN A 258 8.32 20.41 13.25
C GLN A 258 7.07 19.73 12.68
N PHE A 259 6.83 18.49 13.08
CA PHE A 259 5.72 17.71 12.53
C PHE A 259 4.35 18.40 12.69
N ILE A 260 4.11 19.02 13.85
CA ILE A 260 2.86 19.75 14.11
C ILE A 260 2.69 20.93 13.16
N ASP A 261 3.76 21.69 12.90
CA ASP A 261 3.72 22.83 11.98
C ASP A 261 3.40 22.34 10.55
N ILE A 262 4.02 21.23 10.12
CA ILE A 262 3.72 20.58 8.84
C ILE A 262 2.23 20.20 8.76
N LEU A 263 1.65 19.65 9.83
CA LEU A 263 0.23 19.32 9.86
C LEU A 263 -0.66 20.56 9.75
N ILE A 264 -0.33 21.64 10.47
CA ILE A 264 -1.07 22.91 10.44
C ILE A 264 -1.04 23.49 9.02
N ASP A 265 0.13 23.57 8.39
CA ASP A 265 0.29 24.06 7.02
C ASP A 265 -0.59 23.27 6.03
N LEU A 266 -0.70 21.94 6.22
CA LEU A 266 -1.56 21.10 5.41
C LEU A 266 -3.05 21.36 5.63
N PHE A 267 -3.47 21.65 6.86
CA PHE A 267 -4.86 22.02 7.17
C PHE A 267 -5.28 23.34 6.53
N GLU A 268 -4.34 24.27 6.34
CA GLU A 268 -4.61 25.55 5.69
C GLU A 268 -4.73 25.43 4.16
N TYR A 269 -4.20 24.36 3.59
CA TYR A 269 -4.10 24.17 2.15
C TYR A 269 -5.48 23.88 1.52
N GLN A 270 -5.98 24.81 0.70
CA GLN A 270 -7.37 24.79 0.22
C GLN A 270 -7.76 23.54 -0.57
N GLN A 271 -6.81 22.84 -1.20
CA GLN A 271 -7.11 21.60 -1.93
C GLN A 271 -7.71 20.52 -1.02
N TYR A 272 -7.41 20.48 0.28
CA TYR A 272 -7.99 19.50 1.22
C TYR A 272 -9.43 19.81 1.64
N LYS A 273 -9.96 20.98 1.28
CA LYS A 273 -11.31 21.43 1.65
C LYS A 273 -12.36 21.05 0.59
N SER A 274 -11.98 20.34 -0.48
CA SER A 274 -12.95 19.79 -1.43
C SER A 274 -13.68 18.58 -0.82
N ASN A 275 -14.93 18.36 -1.22
CA ASN A 275 -15.78 17.28 -0.69
C ASN A 275 -15.15 15.89 -0.87
N ASP A 276 -14.39 15.67 -1.94
CA ASP A 276 -13.75 14.38 -2.22
C ASP A 276 -12.51 14.12 -1.34
N LEU A 277 -11.95 15.19 -0.74
CA LEU A 277 -10.72 15.11 0.05
C LEU A 277 -10.96 15.23 1.57
N ILE A 278 -12.21 15.46 2.00
CA ILE A 278 -12.59 15.58 3.41
C ILE A 278 -12.36 14.29 4.22
N ILE A 279 -12.41 13.12 3.57
CA ILE A 279 -12.11 11.83 4.22
C ILE A 279 -10.64 11.80 4.70
N TYR A 280 -9.76 12.51 3.99
CA TYR A 280 -8.36 12.62 4.38
C TYR A 280 -8.20 13.58 5.56
N PHE A 281 -9.02 14.64 5.66
CA PHE A 281 -9.09 15.53 6.82
C PHE A 281 -9.38 14.77 8.12
N ILE A 282 -10.26 13.76 8.10
CA ILE A 282 -10.59 12.92 9.27
C ILE A 282 -9.37 12.11 9.74
N LYS A 283 -8.53 11.63 8.81
CA LYS A 283 -7.27 10.94 9.15
C LYS A 283 -6.27 11.90 9.80
N PHE A 284 -6.21 13.14 9.33
CA PHE A 284 -5.38 14.20 9.92
C PHE A 284 -5.85 14.59 11.32
N GLU A 285 -7.16 14.77 11.51
CA GLU A 285 -7.76 15.06 12.83
C GLU A 285 -7.49 13.93 13.82
N SER A 286 -7.64 12.67 13.39
CA SER A 286 -7.34 11.50 14.21
C SER A 286 -5.88 11.47 14.68
N LEU A 287 -4.95 11.91 13.83
CA LEU A 287 -3.53 12.00 14.16
C LEU A 287 -3.23 13.15 15.12
N ALA A 288 -3.81 14.33 14.87
CA ALA A 288 -3.69 15.48 15.76
C ALA A 288 -4.24 15.15 17.17
N LEU A 289 -5.39 14.48 17.26
CA LEU A 289 -5.97 14.03 18.52
C LEU A 289 -5.11 12.99 19.23
N GLN A 290 -4.45 12.09 18.49
CA GLN A 290 -3.48 11.13 19.06
C GLN A 290 -2.23 11.84 19.59
N CYS A 291 -1.73 12.86 18.89
CA CYS A 291 -0.60 13.66 19.35
C CYS A 291 -0.95 14.50 20.59
N LEU A 292 -2.20 14.95 20.74
CA LEU A 292 -2.68 15.70 21.92
C LEU A 292 -2.96 14.81 23.15
N TYR A 293 -3.09 13.49 22.97
CA TYR A 293 -3.30 12.53 24.05
C TYR A 293 -2.01 12.11 24.76
N ILE A 294 -0.86 12.55 24.24
CA ILE A 294 0.48 12.42 24.81
C ILE A 294 0.73 13.60 25.76
#